data_AF-A0A5C2HQ83-F1
#
_entry.id   AF-A0A5C2HQ83-F1
#
_cell.length_a   1.000
_cell.length_b   1.000
_cell.length_c   1.000
_cell.angle_alpha   90.00
_cell.angle_beta   90.00
_cell.angle_gamma   90.00
#
_symmetry.space_group_name_H-M   'P 1'
#
loop_
_entity.id
_entity.type
_entity.pdbx_description
1 polymer ?
#
loop_
_entity_poly.entity_id
_entity_poly.type
_entity_poly.pdbx_seq_one_letter_code
_entity_poly.pdbx_strand_id
1 'polypeptide(L)'
;MRARLILFWGVALTGLMVPWLDGGIPLPMTATAESCRVKSVYDGDTATLSCGNETIKTRFYCIDTPEMGQKPWGEQSRDHLRGIIGTEVTLKRHDTDRYGRVVAEVFDATGQSVNLAMAGGDGGGLWAVLW
;
A
#
# COMPACT_ATOMS: atom_id res chain seq x y z
N MET A 1 72.68 -30.85 14.36
CA MET A 1 71.86 -31.58 13.36
C MET A 1 70.62 -32.12 14.04
N ARG A 2 69.46 -31.56 13.69
CA ARG A 2 68.12 -32.17 13.57
C ARG A 2 67.13 -31.02 13.43
N ALA A 3 66.59 -30.88 12.23
CA ALA A 3 65.76 -29.78 11.80
C ALA A 3 64.30 -30.25 11.63
N ARG A 4 63.39 -29.27 11.72
CA ARG A 4 61.98 -29.24 11.29
C ARG A 4 61.01 -29.85 12.32
N LEU A 5 59.95 -29.15 12.75
CA LEU A 5 58.96 -28.46 11.93
C LEU A 5 58.24 -27.34 12.74
N ILE A 6 58.14 -26.15 12.16
CA ILE A 6 57.34 -24.99 12.60
C ILE A 6 55.86 -25.29 12.31
N LEU A 7 54.89 -24.86 13.13
CA LEU A 7 53.67 -24.21 12.61
C LEU A 7 52.80 -23.53 13.71
N PHE A 8 52.82 -22.19 13.68
CA PHE A 8 51.74 -21.20 13.89
C PHE A 8 51.10 -20.96 15.27
N TRP A 9 51.67 -19.95 15.96
CA TRP A 9 51.03 -18.73 16.49
C TRP A 9 49.53 -18.74 16.82
N GLY A 10 49.23 -18.41 18.08
CA GLY A 10 47.89 -18.22 18.59
C GLY A 10 47.14 -16.99 18.05
N VAL A 11 45.83 -17.18 17.92
CA VAL A 11 44.79 -16.13 17.95
C VAL A 11 43.65 -16.78 18.74
N ALA A 12 43.63 -16.59 20.05
CA ALA A 12 42.84 -15.55 20.70
C ALA A 12 41.32 -15.73 20.45
N LEU A 13 40.70 -16.36 21.44
CA LEU A 13 39.32 -16.20 21.88
C LEU A 13 38.66 -14.87 21.47
N THR A 14 37.87 -14.86 20.39
CA THR A 14 36.67 -14.00 20.25
C THR A 14 35.73 -14.61 19.20
N GLY A 15 35.21 -15.81 19.49
CA GLY A 15 34.27 -16.53 18.60
C GLY A 15 32.84 -16.63 19.13
N LEU A 16 32.44 -15.82 20.11
CA LEU A 16 31.12 -15.87 20.75
C LEU A 16 30.68 -14.48 21.19
N MET A 17 30.28 -13.59 20.28
CA MET A 17 29.41 -12.43 20.57
C MET A 17 28.91 -11.71 19.31
N VAL A 18 28.68 -12.40 18.18
CA VAL A 18 27.86 -11.81 17.10
C VAL A 18 27.06 -12.90 16.38
N PRO A 19 25.94 -13.38 16.93
CA PRO A 19 24.97 -14.01 16.05
C PRO A 19 23.54 -13.51 16.28
N TRP A 20 23.32 -12.25 16.68
CA TRP A 20 21.97 -11.68 16.81
C TRP A 20 21.93 -10.15 16.59
N LEU A 21 22.73 -9.61 15.67
CA LEU A 21 22.72 -8.19 15.32
C LEU A 21 22.33 -7.93 13.85
N ASP A 22 21.76 -8.93 13.17
CA ASP A 22 21.07 -8.74 11.88
C ASP A 22 19.56 -8.48 12.08
N GLY A 23 19.10 -8.43 13.33
CA GLY A 23 17.76 -7.96 13.70
C GLY A 23 17.68 -6.45 13.55
N GLY A 24 17.66 -5.96 12.32
CA GLY A 24 17.44 -4.55 12.01
C GLY A 24 16.22 -4.06 12.79
N ILE A 25 16.41 -2.98 13.57
CA ILE A 25 15.31 -2.32 14.28
C ILE A 25 14.28 -1.94 13.20
N PRO A 26 13.03 -2.45 13.25
CA PRO A 26 12.01 -1.98 12.34
C PRO A 26 11.77 -0.51 12.66
N LEU A 27 12.28 0.37 11.80
CA LEU A 27 11.93 1.78 11.86
C LEU A 27 10.42 1.87 11.67
N PRO A 28 9.70 2.66 12.49
CA PRO A 28 8.29 2.88 12.23
C PRO A 28 8.16 3.53 10.85
N MET A 29 7.62 2.79 9.88
CA MET A 29 7.18 3.36 8.62
C MET A 29 5.94 4.18 8.92
N THR A 30 6.12 5.47 9.17
CA THR A 30 5.01 6.41 9.23
C THR A 30 4.35 6.38 7.85
N ALA A 31 3.10 5.93 7.75
CA ALA A 31 2.34 5.97 6.52
C ALA A 31 2.19 7.45 6.11
N THR A 32 3.00 7.88 5.15
CA THR A 32 3.01 9.26 4.68
C THR A 32 1.73 9.52 3.91
N ALA A 33 0.84 10.34 4.47
CA ALA A 33 -0.30 10.86 3.75
C ALA A 33 0.21 11.88 2.71
N GLU A 34 -0.10 11.67 1.44
CA GLU A 34 0.31 12.57 0.36
C GLU A 34 -0.87 13.10 -0.44
N SER A 35 -0.76 14.33 -0.92
CA SER A 35 -1.78 14.95 -1.77
C SER A 35 -1.62 14.49 -3.22
N CYS A 36 -2.70 14.00 -3.78
CA CYS A 36 -2.75 13.45 -5.14
C CYS A 36 -3.96 13.99 -5.91
N ARG A 37 -3.86 13.95 -7.22
CA ARG A 37 -4.96 14.27 -8.14
C ARG A 37 -5.49 13.00 -8.81
N VAL A 38 -6.80 12.84 -8.86
CA VAL A 38 -7.44 11.73 -9.58
C VAL A 38 -7.26 11.95 -11.08
N LYS A 39 -6.63 10.99 -11.76
CA LYS A 39 -6.49 10.99 -13.24
C LYS A 39 -7.59 10.18 -13.91
N SER A 40 -7.85 8.99 -13.40
CA SER A 40 -8.89 8.11 -13.93
C SER A 40 -9.38 7.13 -12.87
N VAL A 41 -10.64 6.72 -13.02
CA VAL A 41 -11.27 5.67 -12.22
C VAL A 41 -11.57 4.50 -13.15
N TYR A 42 -11.00 3.33 -12.83
CA TYR A 42 -11.08 2.13 -13.66
C TYR A 42 -12.32 1.30 -13.32
N ASP A 43 -12.48 0.93 -12.05
CA ASP A 43 -13.62 0.21 -11.47
C ASP A 43 -14.03 0.87 -10.13
N GLY A 44 -14.75 0.16 -9.25
CA GLY A 44 -15.22 0.69 -7.97
C GLY A 44 -14.19 0.72 -6.84
N ASP A 45 -13.01 0.13 -7.00
CA ASP A 45 -11.94 0.11 -5.98
C ASP A 45 -10.54 0.41 -6.54
N THR A 46 -10.42 0.66 -7.83
CA THR A 46 -9.16 0.90 -8.52
C THR A 46 -9.20 2.25 -9.24
N ALA A 47 -8.30 3.15 -8.82
CA ALA A 47 -8.11 4.46 -9.43
C ALA A 47 -6.64 4.72 -9.77
N THR A 48 -6.41 5.55 -10.78
CA THR A 48 -5.08 6.07 -11.10
C THR A 48 -4.96 7.48 -10.56
N LEU A 49 -3.99 7.69 -9.67
CA LEU A 49 -3.73 8.95 -8.99
C LEU A 49 -2.42 9.53 -9.49
N SER A 50 -2.31 10.86 -9.47
CA SER A 50 -1.08 11.60 -9.77
C SER A 50 -0.62 12.30 -8.51
N CYS A 51 0.48 11.85 -7.94
CA CYS A 51 1.02 12.35 -6.68
C CYS A 51 2.36 13.02 -7.00
N GLY A 52 2.38 14.35 -7.07
CA GLY A 52 3.52 15.09 -7.62
C GLY A 52 3.86 14.67 -9.07
N ASN A 53 5.08 14.16 -9.28
CA ASN A 53 5.55 13.66 -10.58
C ASN A 53 5.25 12.18 -10.83
N GLU A 54 4.70 11.46 -9.86
CA GLU A 54 4.42 10.03 -9.99
C GLU A 54 2.96 9.79 -10.39
N THR A 55 2.73 8.77 -11.21
CA THR A 55 1.38 8.26 -11.51
C THR A 55 1.24 6.86 -10.93
N ILE A 56 0.32 6.73 -9.98
CA ILE A 56 0.20 5.56 -9.12
C ILE A 56 -1.14 4.90 -9.36
N LYS A 57 -1.11 3.61 -9.72
CA LYS A 57 -2.32 2.79 -9.76
C LYS A 57 -2.62 2.30 -8.36
N THR A 58 -3.75 2.74 -7.82
CA THR A 58 -4.13 2.55 -6.42
C THR A 58 -5.33 1.61 -6.34
N ARG A 59 -5.23 0.61 -5.47
CA ARG A 59 -6.36 -0.21 -5.01
C ARG A 59 -6.78 0.25 -3.61
N PHE A 60 -8.07 0.42 -3.42
CA PHE A 60 -8.62 0.92 -2.18
C PHE A 60 -8.52 -0.18 -1.12
N TYR A 61 -7.94 0.18 0.02
CA TYR A 61 -7.76 -0.71 1.16
C TYR A 61 -9.10 -1.13 1.79
N CYS A 62 -9.17 -2.39 2.22
CA CYS A 62 -10.32 -3.00 2.91
C CYS A 62 -11.66 -2.98 2.16
N ILE A 63 -11.70 -2.64 0.87
CA ILE A 63 -12.92 -2.74 0.07
C ILE A 63 -12.68 -3.55 -1.20
N ASP A 64 -13.74 -4.22 -1.67
CA ASP A 64 -13.75 -4.92 -2.95
C ASP A 64 -15.08 -4.68 -3.65
N THR A 65 -15.00 -4.38 -4.94
CA THR A 65 -16.16 -3.98 -5.74
C THR A 65 -16.36 -4.89 -6.95
N PRO A 66 -17.58 -4.93 -7.53
CA PRO A 66 -17.80 -5.66 -8.76
C PRO A 66 -16.87 -5.20 -9.87
N GLU A 67 -16.12 -6.15 -10.43
CA GLU A 67 -15.20 -5.90 -11.55
C GLU A 67 -15.98 -5.40 -12.79
N MET A 68 -15.32 -4.63 -13.65
CA MET A 68 -15.93 -4.04 -14.85
C MET A 68 -16.65 -5.04 -15.79
N GLY A 69 -16.24 -6.31 -15.80
CA GLY A 69 -16.91 -7.36 -16.57
C GLY A 69 -18.27 -7.80 -16.00
N GLN A 70 -18.55 -7.52 -14.74
CA GLN A 70 -19.77 -7.92 -14.03
C GLN A 70 -20.89 -6.91 -14.28
N LYS A 71 -21.57 -7.06 -15.43
CA LYS A 71 -22.64 -6.15 -15.83
C LYS A 71 -23.96 -6.47 -15.11
N PRO A 72 -24.71 -5.45 -14.65
CA PRO A 72 -24.43 -4.01 -14.76
C PRO A 72 -23.64 -3.42 -13.58
N TRP A 73 -23.38 -4.20 -12.54
CA TRP A 73 -22.91 -3.69 -11.25
C TRP A 73 -21.51 -3.05 -11.27
N GLY A 74 -20.59 -3.54 -12.12
CA GLY A 74 -19.25 -2.95 -12.23
C GLY A 74 -19.28 -1.52 -12.77
N GLU A 75 -20.12 -1.25 -13.77
CA GLU A 75 -20.31 0.12 -14.30
C GLU A 75 -20.94 1.03 -13.24
N GLN A 76 -21.95 0.54 -12.51
CA GLN A 76 -22.62 1.30 -11.47
C GLN A 76 -21.69 1.64 -10.29
N SER A 77 -20.87 0.69 -9.84
CA SER A 77 -19.91 0.91 -8.75
C SER A 77 -18.83 1.93 -9.13
N ARG A 78 -18.29 1.82 -10.35
CA ARG A 78 -17.34 2.81 -10.89
C ARG A 78 -17.95 4.21 -10.98
N ASP A 79 -19.18 4.31 -11.48
CA ASP A 79 -19.85 5.61 -11.66
C ASP A 79 -20.21 6.22 -10.30
N HIS A 80 -20.52 5.41 -9.29
CA HIS A 80 -20.65 5.85 -7.91
C HIS A 80 -19.32 6.41 -7.37
N LEU A 81 -18.20 5.68 -7.52
CA LEU A 81 -16.88 6.13 -7.09
C LEU A 81 -16.50 7.47 -7.74
N ARG A 82 -16.76 7.64 -9.04
CA ARG A 82 -16.54 8.91 -9.76
C ARG A 82 -17.34 10.07 -9.19
N GLY A 83 -18.52 9.81 -8.63
CA GLY A 83 -19.36 10.83 -8.00
C GLY A 83 -18.82 11.30 -6.65
N ILE A 84 -18.08 10.46 -5.93
CA ILE A 84 -17.67 10.73 -4.53
C ILE A 84 -16.18 11.06 -4.35
N ILE A 85 -15.28 10.53 -5.19
CA ILE A 85 -13.82 10.63 -4.97
C ILE A 85 -13.28 12.05 -5.14
N GLY A 86 -13.98 12.90 -5.89
CA GLY A 86 -13.53 14.26 -6.19
C GLY A 86 -12.31 14.31 -7.12
N THR A 87 -11.66 15.49 -7.20
CA THR A 87 -10.48 15.70 -8.06
C THR A 87 -9.17 15.62 -7.29
N GLU A 88 -9.15 16.17 -6.08
CA GLU A 88 -7.99 16.16 -5.18
C GLU A 88 -8.30 15.24 -4.01
N VAL A 89 -7.33 14.39 -3.69
CA VAL A 89 -7.44 13.37 -2.66
C VAL A 89 -6.16 13.29 -1.87
N THR A 90 -6.26 12.83 -0.63
CA THR A 90 -5.10 12.44 0.17
C THR A 90 -4.98 10.92 0.15
N LEU A 91 -3.82 10.42 -0.28
CA LEU A 91 -3.49 9.00 -0.33
C LEU A 91 -2.69 8.61 0.90
N LYS A 92 -3.15 7.58 1.62
CA LYS A 92 -2.41 6.95 2.71
C LYS A 92 -2.08 5.50 2.35
N ARG A 93 -0.82 5.28 1.98
CA ARG A 93 -0.33 3.96 1.55
C ARG A 93 -0.26 2.98 2.73
N HIS A 94 -0.65 1.75 2.47
CA HIS A 94 -0.53 0.63 3.41
C HIS A 94 0.44 -0.43 2.89
N ASP A 95 0.31 -0.81 1.61
CA ASP A 95 1.12 -1.88 1.03
C ASP A 95 1.23 -1.74 -0.50
N THR A 96 1.97 -2.64 -1.15
CA THR A 96 1.99 -2.84 -2.59
C THR A 96 1.61 -4.28 -2.91
N ASP A 97 0.58 -4.47 -3.73
CA ASP A 97 0.14 -5.81 -4.10
C ASP A 97 1.11 -6.51 -5.08
N ARG A 98 0.90 -7.81 -5.29
CA ARG A 98 1.72 -8.63 -6.20
C ARG A 98 1.70 -8.17 -7.67
N TYR A 99 0.75 -7.32 -8.05
CA TYR A 99 0.60 -6.76 -9.39
C TYR A 99 1.22 -5.36 -9.51
N GLY A 100 1.88 -4.88 -8.45
CA GLY A 100 2.52 -3.57 -8.41
C GLY A 100 1.54 -2.40 -8.21
N ARG A 101 0.32 -2.65 -7.75
CA ARG A 101 -0.62 -1.58 -7.36
C ARG A 101 -0.38 -1.21 -5.90
N VAL A 102 -0.45 0.07 -5.61
CA VAL A 102 -0.40 0.55 -4.23
C VAL A 102 -1.76 0.30 -3.58
N VAL A 103 -1.76 -0.37 -2.43
CA VAL A 103 -2.94 -0.57 -1.60
C VAL A 103 -3.01 0.56 -0.58
N ALA A 104 -4.09 1.34 -0.58
CA ALA A 104 -4.16 2.57 0.21
C ALA A 104 -5.57 2.97 0.64
N GLU A 105 -5.65 3.74 1.72
CA GLU A 105 -6.83 4.52 2.07
C GLU A 105 -6.80 5.85 1.31
N VAL A 106 -7.95 6.23 0.75
CA VAL A 106 -8.13 7.47 0.01
C VAL A 106 -9.10 8.36 0.77
N PHE A 107 -8.70 9.61 0.98
CA PHE A 107 -9.50 10.64 1.61
C PHE A 107 -9.80 11.75 0.62
N ASP A 108 -11.01 12.29 0.63
CA ASP A 108 -11.38 13.44 -0.19
C ASP A 108 -10.71 14.74 0.33
N ALA A 109 -11.01 15.86 -0.34
CA ALA A 109 -10.51 17.17 0.06
C ALA A 109 -11.02 17.65 1.45
N THR A 110 -12.10 17.05 1.96
CA THR A 110 -12.67 17.37 3.28
C THR A 110 -12.09 16.49 4.40
N GLY A 111 -11.30 15.47 4.05
CA GLY A 111 -10.73 14.49 4.98
C GLY A 111 -11.64 13.30 5.25
N GLN A 112 -12.73 13.13 4.50
CA GLN A 112 -13.62 11.98 4.58
C GLN A 112 -13.04 10.79 3.81
N SER A 113 -13.19 9.59 4.38
CA SER A 113 -12.71 8.36 3.74
C SER A 113 -13.61 7.95 2.58
N VAL A 114 -13.07 7.96 1.37
CA VAL A 114 -13.79 7.50 0.17
C VAL A 114 -14.03 5.99 0.25
N ASN A 115 -13.09 5.24 0.86
CA ASN A 115 -13.25 3.80 1.10
C ASN A 115 -14.50 3.50 1.94
N LEU A 116 -14.70 4.26 3.03
CA LEU A 116 -15.85 4.09 3.91
C LEU A 116 -17.16 4.49 3.22
N ALA A 117 -17.14 5.56 2.43
CA ALA A 117 -18.30 5.99 1.64
C ALA A 117 -18.72 4.90 0.63
N MET A 118 -17.77 4.25 -0.05
CA MET A 118 -18.04 3.11 -0.95
C MET A 118 -18.66 1.91 -0.21
N ALA A 119 -18.19 1.62 1.01
CA ALA A 119 -18.68 0.53 1.85
C ALA A 119 -20.02 0.82 2.55
N GLY A 120 -20.56 2.05 2.42
CA GLY A 120 -21.89 2.40 2.90
C GLY A 120 -21.95 3.14 4.25
N GLY A 121 -20.84 3.74 4.71
CA GLY A 121 -20.80 4.51 5.97
C GLY A 121 -21.81 5.66 6.07
N ASP A 122 -22.33 6.15 4.94
CA ASP A 122 -23.21 7.33 4.87
C ASP A 122 -24.67 6.99 4.53
N GLY A 123 -25.06 5.71 4.57
CA GLY A 123 -26.45 5.27 4.39
C GLY A 123 -26.89 5.03 2.94
N GLY A 124 -25.96 4.98 1.98
CA GLY A 124 -26.25 4.80 0.54
C GLY A 124 -25.39 3.79 -0.24
N GLY A 125 -24.43 3.10 0.36
CA GLY A 125 -23.46 2.26 -0.36
C GLY A 125 -23.68 0.75 -0.17
N LEU A 126 -24.15 0.05 -1.20
CA LEU A 126 -24.09 -1.42 -1.32
C LEU A 126 -23.07 -1.82 -2.42
N TRP A 127 -22.10 -0.95 -2.69
CA TRP A 127 -21.23 -1.04 -3.87
C TRP A 127 -19.94 -1.80 -3.62
N ALA A 128 -19.56 -1.96 -2.35
CA ALA A 128 -18.34 -2.63 -1.93
C ALA A 128 -18.57 -3.52 -0.70
N VAL A 129 -17.83 -4.62 -0.61
CA VAL A 129 -17.75 -5.48 0.58
C VAL A 129 -16.46 -5.22 1.34
N LEU A 130 -16.56 -5.22 2.67
CA LEU A 130 -15.41 -5.14 3.58
C LEU A 130 -14.80 -6.54 3.74
N TRP A 131 -13.48 -6.64 3.65
CA TRP A 131 -12.72 -7.87 3.91
C TRP A 131 -12.05 -7.84 5.29
#